data_AF-A0A5E7JJX6-F1
#
_entry.id   AF-A0A5E7JJX6-F1
#
_cell.length_a   1.000
_cell.length_b   1.000
_cell.length_c   1.000
_cell.angle_alpha   90.00
_cell.angle_beta   90.00
_cell.angle_gamma   90.00
#
_symmetry.space_group_name_H-M   'P 1'
#
loop_
_entity.id
_entity.type
_entity.pdbx_description
1 polymer ?
#
loop_
_entity_poly.entity_id
_entity_poly.type
_entity_poly.pdbx_seq_one_letter_code
_entity_poly.pdbx_strand_id
1 'polypeptide(L)'
;MRFFSRFLFAGCFSLVSLASHAETVKGLYQVREPVSSQSSEERDQATQRALDTLVLRLTGDPKAAQSPGLAALRKDPQQIISQYGFDAGPPEVLKVDFDPASTEQALRRAGLSLWGTNRPSILSWWLNDSAEGSSLVGDGQSSAAPLRRAAQHRGLPLRLPLADLSEQLVATAPNLEGADATPLRAASDRYNADALLAVHAREEGGQWQAKWNMWLGDKKEAGSVQGADQAAVADAVMLAVSERLAPRFVVKPGASGEQLLEVQGMNLERYAALGRLLEPFRARLQTVDGERILYRVNGSAEQLRSQLSLAKLQEVPAGEAPAPAAPAQPAEGAAPVVAPTPAPVPQLRFRW
;
A
#
# COMPACT_ATOMS: atom_id res chain seq x y z
N MET A 1 13.81 -51.38 36.32
CA MET A 1 13.78 -51.29 34.84
C MET A 1 12.44 -50.68 34.44
N ARG A 2 12.45 -49.38 34.11
CA ARG A 2 12.34 -48.82 32.75
C ARG A 2 10.87 -48.59 32.35
N PHE A 3 10.34 -47.41 32.67
CA PHE A 3 10.20 -46.27 31.73
C PHE A 3 9.17 -46.53 30.63
N PHE A 4 7.88 -46.37 30.94
CA PHE A 4 6.80 -46.22 29.95
C PHE A 4 5.72 -45.27 30.51
N SER A 5 6.12 -44.03 30.79
CA SER A 5 5.20 -42.93 31.06
C SER A 5 5.92 -41.63 30.74
N ARG A 6 5.80 -41.21 29.47
CA ARG A 6 6.25 -39.94 28.87
C ARG A 6 6.30 -40.19 27.37
N PHE A 7 5.27 -39.80 26.63
CA PHE A 7 5.26 -39.38 25.21
C PHE A 7 3.82 -39.40 24.66
N LEU A 8 2.89 -38.82 25.42
CA LEU A 8 1.53 -38.50 24.99
C LEU A 8 1.24 -37.04 25.34
N PHE A 9 2.15 -36.15 24.91
CA PHE A 9 1.97 -34.70 24.87
C PHE A 9 2.92 -34.14 23.79
N ALA A 10 2.76 -34.64 22.56
CA ALA A 10 3.28 -34.01 21.35
C ALA A 10 2.07 -33.74 20.43
N GLY A 11 1.03 -33.13 21.00
CA GLY A 11 -0.19 -32.73 20.31
C GLY A 11 -0.15 -31.24 20.04
N CYS A 12 -0.21 -30.88 18.75
CA CYS A 12 -0.54 -29.54 18.25
C CYS A 12 0.31 -28.37 18.78
N PHE A 13 1.56 -28.28 18.35
CA PHE A 13 2.08 -26.95 18.00
C PHE A 13 1.41 -26.57 16.68
N SER A 14 0.16 -26.11 16.78
CA SER A 14 -0.59 -25.56 15.67
C SER A 14 0.26 -24.44 15.08
N LEU A 15 0.72 -24.69 13.85
CA LEU A 15 1.21 -23.68 12.93
C LEU A 15 0.09 -22.64 12.76
N VAL A 16 0.08 -21.63 13.62
CA VAL A 16 -0.59 -20.38 13.34
C VAL A 16 0.32 -19.68 12.33
N SER A 17 0.28 -20.17 11.09
CA SER A 17 0.74 -19.41 9.95
C SER A 17 -0.16 -18.18 9.89
N LEU A 18 0.33 -17.07 10.41
CA LEU A 18 -0.27 -15.76 10.21
C LEU A 18 -0.43 -15.60 8.71
N ALA A 19 -1.66 -15.74 8.22
CA ALA A 19 -2.00 -15.36 6.87
C ALA A 19 -1.75 -13.85 6.79
N SER A 20 -0.60 -13.47 6.25
CA SER A 20 -0.32 -12.10 5.85
C SER A 20 -1.25 -11.79 4.67
N HIS A 21 -2.46 -11.36 5.00
CA HIS A 21 -3.33 -10.75 4.01
C HIS A 21 -2.66 -9.45 3.58
N ALA A 22 -2.31 -9.34 2.29
CA ALA A 22 -2.10 -8.04 1.68
C ALA A 22 -3.40 -7.27 1.89
N GLU A 23 -3.38 -6.28 2.78
CA GLU A 23 -4.56 -5.55 3.19
C GLU A 23 -4.95 -4.62 2.04
N THR A 24 -5.85 -5.08 1.18
CA THR A 24 -6.47 -4.22 0.17
C THR A 24 -7.21 -3.11 0.89
N VAL A 25 -6.95 -1.85 0.52
CA VAL A 25 -7.67 -0.70 1.11
C VAL A 25 -9.17 -0.88 0.90
N LYS A 26 -9.89 -1.20 1.98
CA LYS A 26 -11.35 -1.32 1.96
C LYS A 26 -11.95 0.07 1.69
N GLY A 27 -12.92 0.14 0.79
CA GLY A 27 -13.60 1.40 0.47
C GLY A 27 -12.74 2.41 -0.30
N LEU A 28 -11.76 1.96 -1.10
CA LEU A 28 -10.94 2.86 -1.92
C LEU A 28 -11.79 3.75 -2.84
N TYR A 29 -12.88 3.20 -3.38
CA TYR A 29 -13.85 3.91 -4.24
C TYR A 29 -15.07 4.44 -3.47
N GLN A 30 -15.03 4.42 -2.13
CA GLN A 30 -16.04 5.04 -1.28
C GLN A 30 -15.47 6.32 -0.70
N VAL A 31 -16.12 7.45 -0.99
CA VAL A 31 -15.71 8.76 -0.48
C VAL A 31 -16.75 9.27 0.50
N ARG A 32 -16.27 9.98 1.52
CA ARG A 32 -17.06 10.53 2.61
C ARG A 32 -16.77 12.02 2.67
N GLU A 33 -17.78 12.83 2.43
CA GLU A 33 -17.68 14.28 2.46
C GLU A 33 -18.61 14.85 3.53
N PRO A 34 -18.12 15.73 4.42
CA PRO A 34 -19.00 16.43 5.34
C PRO A 34 -19.97 17.33 4.56
N VAL A 35 -21.21 17.38 5.04
CA VAL A 35 -22.29 18.19 4.46
C VAL A 35 -22.95 19.05 5.53
N SER A 36 -23.40 20.23 5.12
CA SER A 36 -24.15 21.16 5.96
C SER A 36 -25.65 20.83 6.05
N SER A 37 -26.17 20.13 5.03
CA SER A 37 -27.57 19.74 4.89
C SER A 37 -27.74 18.62 3.85
N GLN A 38 -28.92 18.02 3.78
CA GLN A 38 -29.30 17.07 2.72
C GLN A 38 -29.93 17.73 1.48
N SER A 39 -29.84 19.06 1.34
CA SER A 39 -30.42 19.78 0.21
C SER A 39 -29.81 19.32 -1.12
N SER A 40 -30.55 19.45 -2.24
CA SER A 40 -30.01 19.01 -3.54
C SER A 40 -28.74 19.76 -3.93
N GLU A 41 -28.68 21.06 -3.64
CA GLU A 41 -27.51 21.88 -3.95
C GLU A 41 -26.27 21.47 -3.14
N GLU A 42 -26.42 21.25 -1.83
CA GLU A 42 -25.31 20.75 -1.00
C GLU A 42 -24.87 19.35 -1.46
N ARG A 43 -25.81 18.47 -1.83
CA ARG A 43 -25.48 17.14 -2.38
C ARG A 43 -24.67 17.24 -3.67
N ASP A 44 -25.05 18.12 -4.59
CA ASP A 44 -24.35 18.29 -5.85
C ASP A 44 -22.93 18.81 -5.61
N GLN A 45 -22.77 19.81 -4.74
CA GLN A 45 -21.46 20.33 -4.35
C GLN A 45 -20.60 19.27 -3.64
N ALA A 46 -21.17 18.52 -2.70
CA ALA A 46 -20.48 17.45 -2.00
C ALA A 46 -20.11 16.29 -2.94
N THR A 47 -20.93 16.01 -3.96
CA THR A 47 -20.61 15.04 -5.01
C THR A 47 -19.41 15.48 -5.84
N GLN A 48 -19.29 16.78 -6.16
CA GLN A 48 -18.12 17.32 -6.83
C GLN A 48 -16.86 17.21 -5.95
N ARG A 49 -16.95 17.56 -4.66
CA ARG A 49 -15.85 17.37 -3.70
C ARG A 49 -15.44 15.90 -3.61
N ALA A 50 -16.41 14.99 -3.56
CA ALA A 50 -16.18 13.56 -3.50
C ALA A 50 -15.44 13.04 -4.75
N LEU A 51 -15.78 13.57 -5.94
CA LEU A 51 -15.05 13.27 -7.18
C LEU A 51 -13.60 13.77 -7.11
N ASP A 52 -13.37 15.00 -6.68
CA ASP A 52 -12.02 15.56 -6.55
C ASP A 52 -11.17 14.74 -5.56
N THR A 53 -11.76 14.38 -4.41
CA THR A 53 -11.15 13.49 -3.42
C THR A 53 -10.84 12.12 -4.02
N LEU A 54 -11.74 11.52 -4.80
CA LEU A 54 -11.51 10.23 -5.46
C LEU A 54 -10.37 10.33 -6.47
N VAL A 55 -10.34 11.36 -7.30
CA VAL A 55 -9.30 11.56 -8.30
C VAL A 55 -7.94 11.72 -7.62
N LEU A 56 -7.85 12.58 -6.60
CA LEU A 56 -6.62 12.74 -5.82
C LEU A 56 -6.21 11.41 -5.17
N ARG A 57 -7.15 10.67 -4.58
CA ARG A 57 -6.87 9.37 -3.98
C ARG A 57 -6.30 8.38 -5.00
N LEU A 58 -6.89 8.29 -6.18
CA LEU A 58 -6.52 7.32 -7.22
C LEU A 58 -5.33 7.74 -8.08
N THR A 59 -4.87 8.99 -8.00
CA THR A 59 -3.73 9.48 -8.79
C THR A 59 -2.55 9.91 -7.92
N GLY A 60 -2.84 10.34 -6.69
CA GLY A 60 -1.90 11.01 -5.80
C GLY A 60 -1.36 12.34 -6.32
N ASP A 61 -2.00 12.92 -7.35
CA ASP A 61 -1.64 14.21 -7.93
C ASP A 61 -2.78 15.23 -7.69
N PRO A 62 -2.57 16.28 -6.89
CA PRO A 62 -3.58 17.31 -6.63
C PRO A 62 -4.01 18.06 -7.89
N LYS A 63 -3.19 18.04 -8.96
CA LYS A 63 -3.54 18.69 -10.23
C LYS A 63 -4.43 17.82 -11.12
N ALA A 64 -4.49 16.50 -10.87
CA ALA A 64 -5.23 15.57 -11.72
C ALA A 64 -6.74 15.85 -11.73
N ALA A 65 -7.30 16.28 -10.58
CA ALA A 65 -8.70 16.66 -10.45
C ALA A 65 -9.10 17.77 -11.42
N GLN A 66 -8.16 18.63 -11.83
CA GLN A 66 -8.39 19.73 -12.77
C GLN A 66 -8.03 19.42 -14.23
N SER A 67 -7.61 18.19 -14.53
CA SER A 67 -7.27 17.77 -15.90
C SER A 67 -8.40 18.08 -16.89
N PRO A 68 -8.11 18.64 -18.07
CA PRO A 68 -9.13 18.88 -19.10
C PRO A 68 -9.87 17.60 -19.53
N GLY A 69 -9.19 16.45 -19.48
CA GLY A 69 -9.77 15.15 -19.80
C GLY A 69 -10.92 14.73 -18.86
N LEU A 70 -11.02 15.34 -17.68
CA LEU A 70 -12.12 15.10 -16.73
C LEU A 70 -13.25 16.13 -16.81
N ALA A 71 -13.19 17.11 -17.72
CA ALA A 71 -14.19 18.19 -17.77
C ALA A 71 -15.63 17.66 -17.97
N ALA A 72 -15.82 16.62 -18.79
CA ALA A 72 -17.12 15.99 -18.97
C ALA A 72 -17.58 15.24 -17.72
N LEU A 73 -16.66 14.56 -17.04
CA LEU A 73 -16.94 13.84 -15.80
C LEU A 73 -17.29 14.79 -14.65
N ARG A 74 -16.61 15.94 -14.55
CA ARG A 74 -16.94 17.00 -13.58
C ARG A 74 -18.32 17.59 -13.84
N LYS A 75 -18.76 17.70 -15.10
CA LYS A 75 -20.12 18.19 -15.40
C LYS A 75 -21.21 17.21 -14.96
N ASP A 76 -20.92 15.91 -15.06
CA ASP A 76 -21.87 14.86 -14.69
C ASP A 76 -21.16 13.68 -14.00
N PRO A 77 -20.90 13.77 -12.68
CA PRO A 77 -20.27 12.69 -11.93
C PRO A 77 -21.17 11.45 -11.79
N GLN A 78 -22.49 11.57 -12.01
CA GLN A 78 -23.45 10.48 -11.80
C GLN A 78 -23.13 9.26 -12.66
N GLN A 79 -22.48 9.45 -13.82
CA GLN A 79 -22.10 8.38 -14.73
C GLN A 79 -21.14 7.33 -14.14
N ILE A 80 -20.44 7.64 -13.04
CA ILE A 80 -19.53 6.72 -12.34
C ILE A 80 -19.96 6.42 -10.90
N ILE A 81 -21.10 6.96 -10.44
CA ILE A 81 -21.60 6.74 -9.09
C ILE A 81 -22.50 5.50 -9.11
N SER A 82 -22.21 4.54 -8.23
CA SER A 82 -23.08 3.38 -8.02
C SER A 82 -24.23 3.71 -7.07
N GLN A 83 -23.93 4.39 -5.97
CA GLN A 83 -24.91 4.78 -4.96
C GLN A 83 -24.37 5.92 -4.09
N TYR A 84 -25.27 6.61 -3.40
CA TYR A 84 -24.90 7.50 -2.31
C TYR A 84 -25.85 7.30 -1.11
N GLY A 85 -25.40 7.71 0.06
CA GLY A 85 -26.18 7.69 1.29
C GLY A 85 -25.69 8.72 2.30
N PHE A 86 -26.43 8.90 3.39
CA PHE A 86 -26.07 9.82 4.46
C PHE A 86 -25.78 9.05 5.75
N ASP A 87 -24.64 9.36 6.35
CA ASP A 87 -24.33 8.92 7.71
C ASP A 87 -24.65 10.08 8.66
N ALA A 88 -25.55 9.84 9.62
CA ALA A 88 -25.94 10.83 10.62
C ALA A 88 -24.79 11.09 11.62
N GLY A 89 -24.68 12.33 12.08
CA GLY A 89 -23.72 12.72 13.11
C GLY A 89 -23.39 14.21 13.05
N PRO A 90 -22.60 14.75 13.99
CA PRO A 90 -21.94 16.03 13.82
C PRO A 90 -20.48 15.81 13.33
N PRO A 91 -20.11 16.22 12.10
CA PRO A 91 -20.99 16.68 11.02
C PRO A 91 -21.72 15.51 10.34
N GLU A 92 -22.81 15.82 9.64
CA GLU A 92 -23.47 14.87 8.75
C GLU A 92 -22.54 14.58 7.56
N VAL A 93 -22.56 13.35 7.05
CA VAL A 93 -21.62 12.92 6.00
C VAL A 93 -22.38 12.33 4.81
N LEU A 94 -22.10 12.85 3.62
CA LEU A 94 -22.46 12.21 2.35
C LEU A 94 -21.44 11.12 2.06
N LYS A 95 -21.92 9.89 1.91
CA LYS A 95 -21.15 8.74 1.45
C LYS A 95 -21.46 8.49 -0.03
N VAL A 96 -20.45 8.57 -0.88
CA VAL A 96 -20.56 8.31 -2.32
C VAL A 96 -19.76 7.05 -2.65
N ASP A 97 -20.42 6.04 -3.18
CA ASP A 97 -19.80 4.82 -3.70
C ASP A 97 -19.67 4.96 -5.22
N PHE A 98 -18.44 4.96 -5.69
CA PHE A 98 -18.11 5.00 -7.10
C PHE A 98 -17.92 3.60 -7.67
N ASP A 99 -18.38 3.37 -8.89
CA ASP A 99 -18.15 2.12 -9.60
C ASP A 99 -16.66 2.04 -10.03
N PRO A 100 -15.90 1.04 -9.58
CA PRO A 100 -14.47 0.98 -9.87
C PRO A 100 -14.14 0.90 -11.37
N ALA A 101 -14.91 0.13 -12.14
CA ALA A 101 -14.62 -0.13 -13.54
C ALA A 101 -14.80 1.13 -14.40
N SER A 102 -15.94 1.81 -14.29
CA SER A 102 -16.24 3.06 -15.00
C SER A 102 -15.35 4.20 -14.52
N THR A 103 -15.05 4.28 -13.22
CA THR A 103 -14.11 5.28 -12.67
C THR A 103 -12.73 5.11 -13.29
N GLU A 104 -12.13 3.93 -13.19
CA GLU A 104 -10.79 3.70 -13.75
C GLU A 104 -10.75 3.92 -15.26
N GLN A 105 -11.79 3.50 -15.97
CA GLN A 105 -11.90 3.73 -17.40
C GLN A 105 -11.94 5.23 -17.74
N ALA A 106 -12.73 6.02 -17.02
CA ALA A 106 -12.81 7.46 -17.21
C ALA A 106 -11.46 8.14 -16.95
N LEU A 107 -10.78 7.81 -15.84
CA LEU A 107 -9.49 8.39 -15.50
C LEU A 107 -8.39 8.00 -16.50
N ARG A 108 -8.36 6.73 -16.96
CA ARG A 108 -7.40 6.28 -17.99
C ARG A 108 -7.64 6.95 -19.34
N ARG A 109 -8.91 7.12 -19.76
CA ARG A 109 -9.25 7.89 -20.98
C ARG A 109 -8.82 9.34 -20.89
N ALA A 110 -8.83 9.92 -19.68
CA ALA A 110 -8.30 11.26 -19.40
C ALA A 110 -6.75 11.31 -19.35
N GLY A 111 -6.05 10.21 -19.62
CA GLY A 111 -4.59 10.15 -19.65
C GLY A 111 -3.93 10.11 -18.27
N LEU A 112 -4.69 9.90 -17.19
CA LEU A 112 -4.17 9.96 -15.82
C LEU A 112 -3.48 8.66 -15.42
N SER A 113 -2.36 8.79 -14.71
CA SER A 113 -1.69 7.64 -14.11
C SER A 113 -2.39 7.26 -12.81
N LEU A 114 -2.64 5.96 -12.61
CA LEU A 114 -3.46 5.49 -11.49
C LEU A 114 -2.63 4.73 -10.46
N TRP A 115 -2.83 5.08 -9.19
CA TRP A 115 -2.41 4.31 -8.03
C TRP A 115 -3.55 3.40 -7.58
N GLY A 116 -3.43 2.10 -7.88
CA GLY A 116 -4.46 1.11 -7.60
C GLY A 116 -4.57 0.71 -6.12
N THR A 117 -5.10 -0.50 -5.89
CA THR A 117 -5.34 -1.09 -4.57
C THR A 117 -4.07 -1.53 -3.84
N ASN A 118 -2.96 -1.74 -4.57
CA ASN A 118 -1.68 -2.16 -4.02
C ASN A 118 -0.95 -0.95 -3.44
N ARG A 119 -1.18 -0.69 -2.15
CA ARG A 119 -0.61 0.44 -1.42
C ARG A 119 0.20 -0.07 -0.23
N PRO A 120 1.34 0.55 0.10
CA PRO A 120 2.08 0.22 1.31
C PRO A 120 1.20 0.49 2.53
N SER A 121 1.10 -0.50 3.39
CA SER A 121 0.58 -0.33 4.75
C SER A 121 1.50 0.57 5.57
N ILE A 122 0.92 1.52 6.31
CA ILE A 122 1.66 2.55 7.05
C ILE A 122 1.37 2.37 8.54
N LEU A 123 2.38 2.05 9.34
CA LEU A 123 2.28 2.15 10.80
C LEU A 123 2.62 3.57 11.24
N SER A 124 1.65 4.26 11.82
CA SER A 124 1.83 5.64 12.28
C SER A 124 2.04 5.72 13.79
N TRP A 125 3.24 6.09 14.20
CA TRP A 125 3.54 6.56 15.55
C TRP A 125 3.19 8.03 15.65
N TRP A 126 2.07 8.34 16.29
CA TRP A 126 1.54 9.70 16.38
C TRP A 126 1.59 10.20 17.82
N LEU A 127 2.51 11.10 18.11
CA LEU A 127 2.68 11.72 19.42
C LEU A 127 2.02 13.10 19.43
N ASN A 128 1.08 13.31 20.35
CA ASN A 128 0.50 14.62 20.61
C ASN A 128 1.13 15.23 21.86
N ASP A 129 1.67 16.44 21.75
CA ASP A 129 2.06 17.26 22.89
C ASP A 129 0.88 18.13 23.34
N SER A 130 0.59 18.11 24.64
CA SER A 130 -0.34 19.01 25.31
C SER A 130 0.29 19.60 26.58
N ALA A 131 -0.45 20.47 27.28
CA ALA A 131 -0.01 21.04 28.55
C ALA A 131 0.22 19.96 29.65
N GLU A 132 -0.46 18.82 29.53
CA GLU A 132 -0.36 17.67 30.44
C GLU A 132 0.80 16.72 30.10
N GLY A 133 1.48 16.94 28.97
CA GLY A 133 2.61 16.14 28.49
C GLY A 133 2.38 15.54 27.11
N SER A 134 3.28 14.64 26.71
CA SER A 134 3.22 13.95 25.42
C SER A 134 2.43 12.64 25.52
N SER A 135 1.57 12.35 24.55
CA SER A 135 0.75 11.14 24.50
C SER A 135 0.78 10.48 23.13
N LEU A 136 1.15 9.20 23.09
CA LEU A 136 1.10 8.37 21.87
C LEU A 136 -0.34 7.93 21.61
N VAL A 137 -0.83 8.19 20.40
CA VAL A 137 -2.16 7.75 19.95
C VAL A 137 -2.13 6.24 19.69
N GLY A 138 -2.92 5.51 20.49
CA GLY A 138 -3.12 4.06 20.33
C GLY A 138 -4.37 3.71 19.52
N ASP A 139 -4.35 2.58 18.81
CA ASP A 139 -5.44 2.16 17.91
C ASP A 139 -6.80 2.03 18.63
N GLY A 140 -6.81 1.54 19.87
CA GLY A 140 -8.02 1.41 20.67
C GLY A 140 -8.57 2.70 21.27
N GLN A 141 -7.91 3.85 21.07
CA GLN A 141 -8.27 5.11 21.70
C GLN A 141 -9.19 5.96 20.80
N SER A 142 -9.98 6.87 21.41
CA SER A 142 -10.82 7.81 20.67
C SER A 142 -10.01 8.79 19.80
N SER A 143 -8.81 9.15 20.27
CA SER A 143 -7.81 9.98 19.57
C SER A 143 -7.34 9.38 18.24
N ALA A 144 -7.53 8.08 18.00
CA ALA A 144 -7.22 7.44 16.73
C ALA A 144 -8.24 7.72 15.62
N ALA A 145 -9.48 8.09 15.96
CA ALA A 145 -10.55 8.26 14.98
C ALA A 145 -10.27 9.36 13.93
N PRO A 146 -9.74 10.54 14.28
CA PRO A 146 -9.32 11.55 13.29
C PRO A 146 -8.25 11.03 12.33
N LEU A 147 -7.25 10.29 12.83
CA LEU A 147 -6.16 9.75 12.03
C LEU A 147 -6.66 8.70 11.03
N ARG A 148 -7.53 7.79 11.47
CA ARG A 148 -8.17 6.80 10.58
C ARG A 148 -9.04 7.45 9.52
N ARG A 149 -9.80 8.48 9.89
CA ARG A 149 -10.62 9.25 8.93
C ARG A 149 -9.75 9.97 7.90
N ALA A 150 -8.67 10.63 8.33
CA ALA A 150 -7.71 11.26 7.45
C ALA A 150 -7.06 10.27 6.47
N ALA A 151 -6.58 9.13 6.98
CA ALA A 151 -6.00 8.09 6.13
C ALA A 151 -7.03 7.49 5.15
N GLN A 152 -8.26 7.24 5.60
CA GLN A 152 -9.35 6.79 4.73
C GLN A 152 -9.65 7.84 3.64
N HIS A 153 -9.73 9.12 4.01
CA HIS A 153 -9.96 10.24 3.10
C HIS A 153 -8.91 10.27 1.98
N ARG A 154 -7.63 10.04 2.34
CA ARG A 154 -6.49 9.97 1.41
C ARG A 154 -6.23 8.59 0.78
N GLY A 155 -7.02 7.59 1.10
CA GLY A 155 -6.88 6.21 0.61
C GLY A 155 -5.55 5.55 0.98
N LEU A 156 -5.09 5.77 2.21
CA LEU A 156 -3.89 5.17 2.78
C LEU A 156 -4.28 4.05 3.76
N PRO A 157 -3.72 2.83 3.65
CA PRO A 157 -3.91 1.79 4.66
C PRO A 157 -3.09 2.11 5.90
N LEU A 158 -3.75 2.72 6.89
CA LEU A 158 -3.15 3.14 8.15
C LEU A 158 -3.32 2.08 9.24
N ARG A 159 -2.24 1.79 9.95
CA ARG A 159 -2.20 1.07 11.22
C ARG A 159 -1.68 2.00 12.31
N LEU A 160 -2.14 1.78 13.54
CA LEU A 160 -1.68 2.49 14.72
C LEU A 160 -1.13 1.48 15.73
N PRO A 161 -0.14 1.90 16.55
CA PRO A 161 0.33 1.06 17.64
C PRO A 161 -0.77 0.83 18.67
N LEU A 162 -0.62 -0.20 19.52
CA LEU A 162 -1.51 -0.43 20.67
C LEU A 162 -1.35 0.68 21.73
N ALA A 163 -0.24 1.42 21.67
CA ALA A 163 0.24 2.36 22.67
C ALA A 163 0.36 1.73 24.06
N ASP A 164 0.91 0.52 24.12
CA ASP A 164 1.24 -0.14 25.38
C ASP A 164 2.44 0.55 26.08
N LEU A 165 2.74 0.17 27.33
CA LEU A 165 3.81 0.80 28.10
C LEU A 165 5.18 0.76 27.40
N SER A 166 5.48 -0.33 26.68
CA SER A 166 6.76 -0.45 25.97
C SER A 166 6.85 0.52 24.78
N GLU A 167 5.73 0.74 24.10
CA GLU A 167 5.63 1.72 23.02
C GLU A 167 5.66 3.16 23.55
N GLN A 168 4.95 3.44 24.64
CA GLN A 168 4.95 4.76 25.26
C GLN A 168 6.35 5.21 25.69
N LEU A 169 7.19 4.28 26.17
CA LEU A 169 8.58 4.58 26.55
C LEU A 169 9.47 5.00 25.37
N VAL A 170 9.22 4.47 24.17
CA VAL A 170 10.02 4.80 22.97
C VAL A 170 9.41 5.93 22.15
N ALA A 171 8.11 6.22 22.32
CA ALA A 171 7.39 7.30 21.63
C ALA A 171 7.72 8.69 22.20
N THR A 172 8.96 9.11 22.07
CA THR A 172 9.42 10.43 22.53
C THR A 172 9.64 11.36 21.34
N ALA A 173 9.47 12.67 21.53
CA ALA A 173 9.71 13.66 20.47
C ALA A 173 11.11 13.52 19.82
N PRO A 174 12.22 13.30 20.55
CA PRO A 174 13.53 13.03 19.94
C PRO A 174 13.55 11.81 19.03
N ASN A 175 12.87 10.72 19.40
CA ASN A 175 12.83 9.50 18.58
C ASN A 175 11.96 9.68 17.33
N LEU A 176 10.85 10.43 17.43
CA LEU A 176 9.95 10.66 16.29
C LEU A 176 10.49 11.70 15.30
N GLU A 177 11.17 12.74 15.79
CA GLU A 177 11.80 13.77 14.96
C GLU A 177 13.18 13.33 14.42
N GLY A 178 13.76 12.27 14.98
CA GLY A 178 15.11 11.79 14.70
C GLY A 178 15.37 11.34 13.25
N ALA A 179 16.66 11.27 12.90
CA ALA A 179 17.11 10.72 11.63
C ALA A 179 16.90 9.20 11.55
N ASP A 180 17.20 8.53 12.66
CA ASP A 180 17.21 7.08 12.81
C ASP A 180 15.87 6.57 13.36
N ALA A 181 15.28 5.61 12.64
CA ALA A 181 14.02 4.97 13.01
C ALA A 181 14.22 3.75 13.91
N THR A 182 15.46 3.34 14.22
CA THR A 182 15.77 2.09 14.93
C THR A 182 14.97 1.90 16.23
N PRO A 183 14.83 2.89 17.13
CA PRO A 183 14.05 2.73 18.36
C PRO A 183 12.57 2.41 18.08
N LEU A 184 11.98 3.05 17.08
CA LEU A 184 10.58 2.85 16.70
C LEU A 184 10.40 1.54 15.93
N ARG A 185 11.38 1.18 15.08
CA ARG A 185 11.32 -0.01 14.21
C ARG A 185 11.28 -1.30 15.01
N ALA A 186 12.10 -1.43 16.05
CA ALA A 186 12.11 -2.61 16.93
C ALA A 186 10.73 -2.86 17.59
N ALA A 187 10.04 -1.80 18.02
CA ALA A 187 8.68 -1.90 18.57
C ALA A 187 7.60 -2.10 17.48
N SER A 188 7.93 -1.83 16.21
CA SER A 188 7.02 -1.87 15.07
C SER A 188 6.96 -3.23 14.37
N ASP A 189 7.94 -4.12 14.58
CA ASP A 189 8.06 -5.39 13.85
C ASP A 189 6.78 -6.24 13.92
N ARG A 190 6.08 -6.22 15.06
CA ARG A 190 4.83 -6.97 15.29
C ARG A 190 3.66 -6.54 14.38
N TYR A 191 3.69 -5.34 13.81
CA TYR A 191 2.62 -4.83 12.95
C TYR A 191 2.83 -5.18 11.48
N ASN A 192 4.02 -5.67 11.09
CA ASN A 192 4.38 -6.02 9.70
C ASN A 192 3.87 -4.99 8.67
N ALA A 193 4.12 -3.71 8.95
CA ALA A 193 3.79 -2.61 8.04
C ALA A 193 4.93 -2.38 7.04
N ASP A 194 4.57 -1.93 5.83
CA ASP A 194 5.53 -1.65 4.77
C ASP A 194 6.31 -0.35 5.02
N ALA A 195 5.63 0.64 5.60
CA ALA A 195 6.18 1.94 5.95
C ALA A 195 5.98 2.28 7.42
N LEU A 196 6.95 2.99 7.98
CA LEU A 196 6.89 3.60 9.30
C LEU A 196 6.70 5.11 9.14
N LEU A 197 5.66 5.67 9.75
CA LEU A 197 5.39 7.10 9.80
C LEU A 197 5.51 7.55 11.27
N ALA A 198 6.43 8.47 11.56
CA ALA A 198 6.56 9.11 12.86
C ALA A 198 6.04 10.55 12.75
N VAL A 199 5.08 10.92 13.59
CA VAL A 199 4.46 12.24 13.59
C VAL A 199 4.52 12.80 15.00
N HIS A 200 5.12 13.97 15.13
CA HIS A 200 5.07 14.75 16.36
C HIS A 200 4.19 15.98 16.13
N ALA A 201 3.01 15.99 16.75
CA ALA A 201 2.01 17.03 16.64
C ALA A 201 1.92 17.83 17.94
N ARG A 202 1.90 19.16 17.85
CA ARG A 202 1.82 20.06 19.00
C ARG A 202 0.97 21.28 18.66
N GLU A 203 0.32 21.83 19.68
CA GLU A 203 -0.39 23.11 19.56
C GLU A 203 0.56 24.27 19.87
N GLU A 204 0.70 25.21 18.94
CA GLU A 204 1.52 26.42 19.11
C GLU A 204 0.77 27.63 18.52
N GLY A 205 0.57 28.68 19.32
CA GLY A 205 -0.06 29.92 18.84
C GLY A 205 -1.53 29.77 18.41
N GLY A 206 -2.28 28.81 18.99
CA GLY A 206 -3.68 28.54 18.63
C GLY A 206 -3.85 27.79 17.31
N GLN A 207 -2.77 27.22 16.78
CA GLN A 207 -2.80 26.31 15.63
C GLN A 207 -2.10 25.01 15.97
N TRP A 208 -2.57 23.92 15.37
CA TRP A 208 -1.89 22.65 15.43
C TRP A 208 -0.82 22.59 14.35
N GLN A 209 0.34 22.05 14.69
CA GLN A 209 1.42 21.81 13.75
C GLN A 209 1.99 20.41 13.96
N ALA A 210 2.44 19.79 12.88
CA ALA A 210 3.09 18.49 12.96
C ALA A 210 4.38 18.49 12.15
N LYS A 211 5.42 17.90 12.72
CA LYS A 211 6.57 17.41 11.97
C LYS A 211 6.42 15.92 11.77
N TRP A 212 6.80 15.43 10.59
CA TRP A 212 6.71 14.02 10.28
C TRP A 212 7.94 13.51 9.54
N ASN A 213 8.27 12.25 9.82
CA ASN A 213 9.27 11.45 9.13
C ASN A 213 8.61 10.16 8.65
N MET A 214 8.90 9.73 7.43
CA MET A 214 8.42 8.47 6.88
C MET A 214 9.59 7.65 6.35
N TRP A 215 9.60 6.36 6.65
CA TRP A 215 10.55 5.39 6.11
C TRP A 215 9.81 4.28 5.36
N LEU A 216 10.19 4.05 4.11
CA LEU A 216 9.72 2.95 3.28
C LEU A 216 10.96 2.24 2.71
N GLY A 217 11.28 1.06 3.25
CA GLY A 217 12.59 0.44 3.06
C GLY A 217 13.72 1.38 3.50
N ASP A 218 14.69 1.62 2.61
CA ASP A 218 15.83 2.51 2.86
C ASP A 218 15.53 3.99 2.54
N LYS A 219 14.35 4.29 1.98
CA LYS A 219 14.02 5.65 1.57
C LYS A 219 13.34 6.39 2.71
N LYS A 220 13.86 7.58 3.03
CA LYS A 220 13.32 8.50 4.02
C LYS A 220 12.69 9.72 3.33
N GLU A 221 11.50 10.10 3.79
CA GLU A 221 10.85 11.37 3.48
C GLU A 221 10.56 12.10 4.80
N ALA A 222 10.46 13.42 4.77
CA ALA A 222 10.11 14.23 5.92
C ALA A 222 9.41 15.52 5.51
N GLY A 223 8.71 16.14 6.46
CA GLY A 223 8.08 17.43 6.25
C GLY A 223 7.42 17.98 7.51
N SER A 224 6.75 19.11 7.33
CA SER A 224 5.91 19.72 8.36
C SER A 224 4.61 20.24 7.76
N VAL A 225 3.55 20.25 8.56
CA VAL A 225 2.23 20.76 8.18
C VAL A 225 1.63 21.55 9.36
N GLN A 226 0.61 22.34 9.06
CA GLN A 226 -0.18 23.09 10.05
C GLN A 226 -1.67 22.91 9.77
N GLY A 227 -2.50 23.09 10.79
CA GLY A 227 -3.95 22.98 10.70
C GLY A 227 -4.64 23.68 11.87
N ALA A 228 -5.92 23.98 11.69
CA ALA A 228 -6.72 24.65 12.73
C ALA A 228 -6.97 23.75 13.95
N ASP A 229 -7.01 22.43 13.75
CA ASP A 229 -7.23 21.42 14.78
C ASP A 229 -6.47 20.13 14.47
N GLN A 230 -6.57 19.15 15.38
CA GLN A 230 -5.93 17.84 15.22
C GLN A 230 -6.40 17.08 13.96
N ALA A 231 -7.67 17.23 13.57
CA ALA A 231 -8.21 16.54 12.40
C ALA A 231 -7.66 17.13 11.09
N ALA A 232 -7.55 18.46 11.02
CA ALA A 232 -6.92 19.17 9.91
C ALA A 232 -5.44 18.81 9.76
N VAL A 233 -4.69 18.72 10.87
CA VAL A 233 -3.29 18.27 10.83
C VAL A 233 -3.18 16.81 10.41
N ALA A 234 -4.03 15.93 10.93
CA ALA A 234 -4.07 14.53 10.50
C ALA A 234 -4.29 14.40 8.98
N ASP A 235 -5.27 15.12 8.45
CA ASP A 235 -5.56 15.13 7.02
C ASP A 235 -4.42 15.72 6.18
N ALA A 236 -3.78 16.80 6.64
CA ALA A 236 -2.64 17.41 5.97
C ALA A 236 -1.39 16.51 5.96
N VAL A 237 -1.09 15.80 7.06
CA VAL A 237 0.01 14.81 7.09
C VAL A 237 -0.28 13.69 6.10
N MET A 238 -1.49 13.14 6.11
CA MET A 238 -1.86 12.03 5.22
C MET A 238 -1.84 12.46 3.74
N LEU A 239 -2.22 13.71 3.45
CA LEU A 239 -2.10 14.28 2.10
C LEU A 239 -0.62 14.32 1.66
N ALA A 240 0.25 14.91 2.49
CA ALA A 240 1.66 15.01 2.19
C ALA A 240 2.31 13.63 1.98
N VAL A 241 1.96 12.65 2.81
CA VAL A 241 2.42 11.25 2.68
C VAL A 241 1.93 10.63 1.36
N SER A 242 0.66 10.82 1.01
CA SER A 242 0.09 10.33 -0.25
C SER A 242 0.84 10.88 -1.47
N GLU A 243 1.10 12.18 -1.50
CA GLU A 243 1.82 12.85 -2.60
C GLU A 243 3.27 12.37 -2.74
N ARG A 244 3.94 12.02 -1.64
CA ARG A 244 5.31 11.48 -1.66
C ARG A 244 5.38 10.02 -2.09
N LEU A 245 4.34 9.24 -1.79
CA LEU A 245 4.28 7.83 -2.17
C LEU A 245 3.84 7.64 -3.62
N ALA A 246 2.83 8.38 -4.07
CA ALA A 246 2.17 8.15 -5.34
C ALA A 246 3.10 8.00 -6.56
N PRO A 247 4.15 8.83 -6.76
CA PRO A 247 5.05 8.69 -7.91
C PRO A 247 5.72 7.32 -8.04
N ARG A 248 5.82 6.54 -6.96
CA ARG A 248 6.42 5.20 -6.94
C ARG A 248 5.43 4.08 -7.28
N PHE A 249 4.13 4.36 -7.20
CA PHE A 249 3.08 3.34 -7.29
C PHE A 249 2.03 3.62 -8.38
N VAL A 250 2.05 4.81 -9.00
CA VAL A 250 1.17 5.14 -10.12
C VAL A 250 1.58 4.43 -11.41
N VAL A 251 0.58 4.18 -12.24
CA VAL A 251 0.71 3.37 -13.46
C VAL A 251 0.12 4.14 -14.62
N LYS A 252 0.95 4.37 -15.64
CA LYS A 252 0.51 5.10 -16.83
C LYS A 252 -0.54 4.31 -17.61
N PRO A 253 -1.54 4.97 -18.22
CA PRO A 253 -2.44 4.32 -19.16
C PRO A 253 -1.66 3.63 -20.28
N GLY A 254 -2.04 2.40 -20.62
CA GLY A 254 -1.38 1.62 -21.67
C GLY A 254 -0.03 1.00 -21.29
N ALA A 255 0.50 1.25 -20.08
CA ALA A 255 1.73 0.60 -19.60
C ALA A 255 1.51 -0.85 -19.14
N SER A 256 0.25 -1.24 -18.88
CA SER A 256 -0.09 -2.61 -18.52
C SER A 256 -0.10 -3.52 -19.74
N GLY A 257 0.62 -4.64 -19.67
CA GLY A 257 0.67 -5.63 -20.73
C GLY A 257 1.00 -7.02 -20.17
N GLU A 258 1.17 -7.99 -21.07
CA GLU A 258 1.70 -9.30 -20.67
C GLU A 258 3.19 -9.14 -20.30
N GLN A 259 3.57 -9.63 -19.13
CA GLN A 259 4.94 -9.63 -18.63
C GLN A 259 5.37 -11.04 -18.27
N LEU A 260 6.65 -11.34 -18.51
CA LEU A 260 7.26 -12.59 -18.09
C LEU A 260 8.13 -12.34 -16.84
N LEU A 261 7.70 -12.91 -15.72
CA LEU A 261 8.30 -12.77 -14.40
C LEU A 261 9.01 -14.08 -14.02
N GLU A 262 10.31 -14.01 -13.76
CA GLU A 262 11.06 -15.08 -13.13
C GLU A 262 11.22 -14.80 -11.63
N VAL A 263 10.94 -15.79 -10.80
CA VAL A 263 11.22 -15.75 -9.36
C VAL A 263 12.16 -16.89 -8.98
N GLN A 264 13.24 -16.56 -8.30
CA GLN A 264 14.29 -17.48 -7.86
C GLN A 264 14.20 -17.74 -6.34
N GLY A 265 14.80 -18.85 -5.89
CA GLY A 265 14.81 -19.23 -4.47
C GLY A 265 13.46 -19.73 -3.97
N MET A 266 12.69 -20.38 -4.84
CA MET A 266 11.36 -20.89 -4.50
C MET A 266 11.42 -22.09 -3.55
N ASN A 267 10.58 -22.06 -2.52
CA ASN A 267 10.27 -23.20 -1.65
C ASN A 267 8.75 -23.35 -1.50
N LEU A 268 8.29 -24.37 -0.74
CA LEU A 268 6.86 -24.66 -0.62
C LEU A 268 6.05 -23.51 0.00
N GLU A 269 6.55 -22.89 1.07
CA GLU A 269 5.89 -21.76 1.75
C GLU A 269 5.81 -20.53 0.83
N ARG A 270 6.91 -20.27 0.15
CA ARG A 270 7.10 -19.23 -0.85
C ARG A 270 6.14 -19.37 -2.02
N TYR A 271 5.83 -20.59 -2.47
CA TYR A 271 4.89 -20.80 -3.58
C TYR A 271 3.49 -20.25 -3.28
N ALA A 272 2.95 -20.55 -2.09
CA ALA A 272 1.64 -20.05 -1.68
C ALA A 272 1.64 -18.53 -1.49
N ALA A 273 2.71 -17.96 -0.92
CA ALA A 273 2.85 -16.52 -0.76
C ALA A 273 2.89 -15.79 -2.11
N LEU A 274 3.71 -16.29 -3.06
CA LEU A 274 3.83 -15.69 -4.38
C LEU A 274 2.53 -15.80 -5.18
N GLY A 275 1.83 -16.93 -5.11
CA GLY A 275 0.54 -17.11 -5.77
C GLY A 275 -0.48 -16.06 -5.37
N ARG A 276 -0.57 -15.75 -4.06
CA ARG A 276 -1.44 -14.68 -3.53
C ARG A 276 -1.00 -13.30 -3.99
N LEU A 277 0.30 -13.03 -3.99
CA LEU A 277 0.86 -11.74 -4.44
C LEU A 277 0.58 -11.47 -5.92
N LEU A 278 0.58 -12.51 -6.75
CA LEU A 278 0.38 -12.38 -8.18
C LEU A 278 -1.08 -12.58 -8.64
N GLU A 279 -2.00 -12.91 -7.73
CA GLU A 279 -3.43 -13.08 -8.00
C GLU A 279 -4.06 -11.87 -8.73
N PRO A 280 -3.81 -10.61 -8.32
CA PRO A 280 -4.33 -9.43 -9.02
C PRO A 280 -3.84 -9.29 -10.47
N PHE A 281 -2.70 -9.91 -10.79
CA PHE A 281 -2.05 -9.86 -12.10
C PHE A 281 -2.40 -11.05 -12.99
N ARG A 282 -3.39 -11.88 -12.59
CA ARG A 282 -3.85 -13.06 -13.36
C ARG A 282 -2.68 -13.97 -13.77
N ALA A 283 -1.80 -14.25 -12.82
CA ALA A 283 -0.59 -15.01 -13.07
C ALA A 283 -0.89 -16.43 -13.58
N ARG A 284 -0.14 -16.83 -14.61
CA ARG A 284 -0.16 -18.16 -15.19
C ARG A 284 1.24 -18.75 -15.12
N LEU A 285 1.36 -19.85 -14.39
CA LEU A 285 2.59 -20.62 -14.35
C LEU A 285 2.96 -21.08 -15.77
N GLN A 286 4.20 -20.82 -16.19
CA GLN A 286 4.74 -21.29 -17.47
C GLN A 286 5.65 -22.49 -17.26
N THR A 287 6.67 -22.34 -16.42
CA THR A 287 7.65 -23.41 -16.14
C THR A 287 8.11 -23.36 -14.68
N VAL A 288 8.53 -24.53 -14.19
CA VAL A 288 9.20 -24.72 -12.90
C VAL A 288 10.49 -25.47 -13.17
N ASP A 289 11.62 -24.87 -12.82
CA ASP A 289 12.95 -25.45 -12.95
C ASP A 289 13.69 -25.32 -11.61
N GLY A 290 13.59 -26.37 -10.79
CA GLY A 290 14.11 -26.37 -9.42
C GLY A 290 13.55 -25.22 -8.59
N GLU A 291 14.43 -24.28 -8.20
CA GLU A 291 14.08 -23.10 -7.42
C GLU A 291 13.67 -21.89 -8.26
N ARG A 292 13.61 -22.03 -9.60
CA ARG A 292 13.21 -20.98 -10.54
C ARG A 292 11.82 -21.25 -11.07
N ILE A 293 10.98 -20.23 -11.03
CA ILE A 293 9.63 -20.30 -11.58
C ILE A 293 9.39 -19.14 -12.52
N LEU A 294 8.88 -19.44 -13.71
CA LEU A 294 8.44 -18.46 -14.69
C LEU A 294 6.92 -18.32 -14.64
N TYR A 295 6.46 -17.10 -14.40
CA TYR A 295 5.07 -16.70 -14.50
C TYR A 295 4.86 -15.76 -15.68
N ARG A 296 3.74 -15.95 -16.35
CA ARG A 296 3.16 -14.96 -17.25
C ARG A 296 2.12 -14.19 -16.46
N VAL A 297 2.28 -12.88 -16.37
CA VAL A 297 1.42 -11.99 -15.57
C VAL A 297 0.92 -10.84 -16.45
N ASN A 298 -0.18 -10.20 -16.06
CA ASN A 298 -0.73 -9.04 -16.74
C ASN A 298 -0.66 -7.81 -15.82
N GLY A 299 0.16 -6.84 -16.18
CA GLY A 299 0.44 -5.63 -15.41
C GLY A 299 1.57 -4.82 -16.03
N SER A 300 1.85 -3.64 -15.50
CA SER A 300 3.07 -2.90 -15.88
C SER A 300 4.27 -3.42 -15.10
N ALA A 301 5.47 -3.24 -15.65
CA ALA A 301 6.71 -3.61 -14.98
C ALA A 301 6.87 -2.89 -13.62
N GLU A 302 6.47 -1.62 -13.55
CA GLU A 302 6.49 -0.82 -12.33
C GLU A 302 5.52 -1.36 -11.27
N GLN A 303 4.30 -1.78 -11.66
CA GLN A 303 3.35 -2.38 -10.73
C GLN A 303 3.90 -3.65 -10.08
N LEU A 304 4.49 -4.52 -10.89
CA LEU A 304 5.07 -5.77 -10.42
C LEU A 304 6.26 -5.49 -9.51
N ARG A 305 7.17 -4.60 -9.92
CA ARG A 305 8.32 -4.20 -9.09
C ARG A 305 7.87 -3.64 -7.74
N SER A 306 6.88 -2.74 -7.73
CA SER A 306 6.35 -2.17 -6.50
C SER A 306 5.70 -3.25 -5.63
N GLN A 307 4.83 -4.10 -6.16
CA GLN A 307 4.19 -5.18 -5.39
C GLN A 307 5.20 -6.17 -4.80
N LEU A 308 6.17 -6.61 -5.61
CA LEU A 308 7.18 -7.57 -5.18
C LEU A 308 8.13 -6.97 -4.15
N SER A 309 8.45 -5.67 -4.27
CA SER A 309 9.25 -4.96 -3.27
C SER A 309 8.55 -4.83 -1.92
N LEU A 310 7.24 -4.60 -1.89
CA LEU A 310 6.43 -4.62 -0.65
C LEU A 310 6.46 -6.01 0.00
N ALA A 311 6.48 -7.06 -0.82
CA ALA A 311 6.67 -8.43 -0.36
C ALA A 311 8.13 -8.79 -0.01
N LYS A 312 9.04 -7.81 0.03
CA LYS A 312 10.47 -7.93 0.33
C LYS A 312 11.30 -8.71 -0.69
N LEU A 313 10.80 -8.91 -1.91
CA LEU A 313 11.61 -9.48 -2.99
C LEU A 313 12.54 -8.42 -3.59
N GLN A 314 13.75 -8.86 -3.94
CA GLN A 314 14.78 -8.04 -4.58
C GLN A 314 14.82 -8.32 -6.08
N GLU A 315 14.89 -7.27 -6.89
CA GLU A 315 15.07 -7.39 -8.33
C GLU A 315 16.52 -7.82 -8.64
N VAL A 316 16.67 -8.82 -9.51
CA VAL A 316 17.96 -9.34 -9.95
C VAL A 316 18.28 -8.77 -11.33
N PRO A 317 19.43 -8.11 -11.53
CA PRO A 317 19.82 -7.61 -12.84
C PRO A 317 19.90 -8.74 -13.89
N ALA A 318 19.56 -8.42 -15.14
CA ALA A 318 19.53 -9.39 -16.24
C ALA A 318 20.88 -10.11 -16.51
N GLY A 319 21.99 -9.64 -15.93
CA GLY A 319 23.34 -10.20 -16.08
C GLY A 319 23.75 -11.28 -15.06
N GLU A 320 22.99 -11.50 -13.97
CA GLU A 320 23.34 -12.46 -12.91
C GLU A 320 22.65 -13.83 -13.07
N ALA A 321 22.47 -14.29 -14.31
CA ALA A 321 22.20 -15.71 -14.53
C ALA A 321 23.54 -16.47 -14.36
N PRO A 322 23.62 -17.55 -13.56
CA PRO A 322 24.69 -18.52 -13.76
C PRO A 322 24.59 -18.98 -15.21
N ALA A 323 25.73 -18.97 -15.90
CA ALA A 323 25.80 -19.41 -17.29
C ALA A 323 25.03 -20.72 -17.45
N PRO A 324 24.20 -20.87 -18.51
CA PRO A 324 23.65 -22.17 -18.85
C PRO A 324 24.81 -23.16 -18.87
N ALA A 325 24.68 -24.26 -18.13
CA ALA A 325 25.67 -25.33 -18.20
C ALA A 325 25.85 -25.67 -19.69
N ALA A 326 27.08 -25.51 -20.18
CA ALA A 326 27.39 -25.81 -21.57
C ALA A 326 26.85 -27.22 -21.87
N PRO A 327 26.07 -27.40 -22.94
CA PRO A 327 25.61 -28.74 -23.30
C PRO A 327 26.84 -29.63 -23.43
N ALA A 328 26.83 -30.76 -22.72
CA ALA A 328 27.86 -31.78 -22.85
C ALA A 328 28.05 -32.06 -24.34
N GLN A 329 29.29 -31.94 -24.82
CA GLN A 329 29.62 -32.18 -26.21
C GLN A 329 29.04 -33.55 -26.63
N PRO A 330 28.29 -33.63 -27.74
CA PRO A 330 27.84 -34.91 -28.24
C PRO A 330 29.07 -35.78 -28.52
N ALA A 331 29.04 -37.04 -28.09
CA ALA A 331 29.97 -38.04 -28.58
C ALA A 331 29.93 -38.05 -30.12
N GLU A 332 31.10 -38.17 -30.76
CA GLU A 332 31.23 -38.24 -32.21
C GLU A 332 30.25 -39.27 -32.80
N GLY A 333 29.25 -38.80 -33.56
CA GLY A 333 28.29 -39.65 -34.27
C GLY A 333 26.79 -39.36 -34.06
N ALA A 334 26.39 -38.40 -33.24
CA ALA A 334 24.97 -38.09 -33.03
C ALA A 334 24.38 -37.14 -34.11
N ALA A 335 23.18 -37.48 -34.60
CA ALA A 335 22.38 -36.72 -35.57
C ALA A 335 22.09 -35.28 -35.10
N PRO A 336 21.86 -34.32 -36.02
CA PRO A 336 21.66 -32.91 -35.66
C PRO A 336 20.47 -32.75 -34.72
N VAL A 337 20.76 -32.42 -33.48
CA VAL A 337 19.76 -32.04 -32.47
C VAL A 337 19.18 -30.70 -32.90
N VAL A 338 17.86 -30.66 -33.11
CA VAL A 338 17.11 -29.42 -33.36
C VAL A 338 17.51 -28.39 -32.30
N ALA A 339 17.98 -27.22 -32.74
CA ALA A 339 18.34 -26.15 -31.83
C ALA A 339 17.16 -25.89 -30.87
N PRO A 340 17.36 -25.92 -29.55
CA PRO A 340 16.27 -25.66 -28.62
C PRO A 340 15.70 -24.27 -28.92
N THR A 341 14.36 -24.20 -29.02
CA THR A 341 13.64 -22.94 -29.13
C THR A 341 14.18 -21.99 -28.06
N PRO A 342 14.59 -20.75 -28.40
CA PRO A 342 15.18 -19.84 -27.42
C PRO A 342 14.22 -19.70 -26.24
N ALA A 343 14.70 -20.02 -25.04
CA ALA A 343 13.91 -19.92 -23.83
C ALA A 343 13.37 -18.48 -23.70
N PRO A 344 12.10 -18.31 -23.34
CA PRO A 344 11.51 -16.99 -23.27
C PRO A 344 12.27 -16.16 -22.22
N VAL A 345 12.81 -15.01 -22.64
CA VAL A 345 13.64 -14.17 -21.78
C VAL A 345 12.73 -13.42 -20.81
N PRO A 346 12.84 -13.64 -19.49
CA PRO A 346 12.04 -12.90 -18.52
C PRO A 346 12.42 -11.42 -18.55
N GLN A 347 11.40 -10.58 -18.55
CA GLN A 347 11.54 -9.12 -18.50
C GLN A 347 11.85 -8.65 -17.08
N LEU A 348 11.39 -9.42 -16.09
CA LEU A 348 11.56 -9.16 -14.67
C LEU A 348 12.11 -10.40 -13.98
N ARG A 349 13.16 -10.23 -13.18
CA ARG A 349 13.73 -11.30 -12.36
C ARG A 349 13.78 -10.85 -10.92
N PHE A 350 13.28 -11.69 -10.02
CA PHE A 350 13.26 -11.41 -8.59
C PHE A 350 13.77 -12.61 -7.79
N ARG A 351 14.30 -12.32 -6.60
CA ARG A 351 14.65 -13.32 -5.58
C ARG A 351 14.11 -12.88 -4.23
N TRP A 352 13.86 -13.85 -3.36
CA TRP A 352 13.49 -13.58 -1.97
C TRP A 352 14.66 -13.12 -1.10
#